data_AF-X1LC90-F1
#
_entry.id   AF-X1LC90-F1
#
_cell.length_a   1.000
_cell.length_b   1.000
_cell.length_c   1.000
_cell.angle_alpha   90.00
_cell.angle_beta   90.00
_cell.angle_gamma   90.00
#
_symmetry.space_group_name_H-M   'P 1'
#
loop_
_entity.id
_entity.type
_entity.pdbx_description
1 polymer ?
#
loop_
_entity_poly.entity_id
_entity_poly.type
_entity_poly.pdbx_seq_one_letter_code
_entity_poly.pdbx_strand_id
1 'polypeptide(L)'
;MNKFGSTHYVPILRWKLAEKTALAQLYEHDSTCLTPLVELVPENFIRKDAKSGNITKLSTNEVINKVVGHLFKYWGERPFFIDLWWLPQDILNQGINHFFDILGQYGNTLKLSLIPVTGLSRDGSYQSAVRTVLGIHNQG
;
A
#
# COMPACT_ATOMS: atom_id res chain seq x y z
N MET A 1 25.81 -3.91 5.55
CA MET A 1 25.18 -3.70 6.87
C MET A 1 23.76 -4.27 6.79
N ASN A 2 23.34 -5.13 7.72
CA ASN A 2 21.99 -5.73 7.66
C ASN A 2 20.95 -4.63 7.93
N LYS A 3 20.13 -4.29 6.92
CA LYS A 3 19.11 -3.24 7.00
C LYS A 3 17.99 -3.59 7.99
N PHE A 4 17.81 -4.88 8.31
CA PHE A 4 16.76 -5.38 9.22
C PHE A 4 17.38 -6.01 10.48
N GLY A 5 18.20 -5.23 11.20
CA GLY A 5 18.73 -5.62 12.51
C GLY A 5 17.73 -5.42 13.66
N SER A 6 18.17 -5.65 14.90
CA SER A 6 17.32 -5.51 16.11
C SER A 6 16.83 -4.08 16.37
N THR A 7 17.39 -3.09 15.67
CA THR A 7 17.03 -1.67 15.77
C THR A 7 16.14 -1.20 14.62
N HIS A 8 15.77 -2.08 13.68
CA HIS A 8 14.91 -1.72 12.55
C HIS A 8 13.51 -2.27 12.73
N TYR A 9 12.52 -1.39 12.84
CA TYR A 9 11.15 -1.76 13.12
C TYR A 9 10.32 -1.86 11.84
N VAL A 10 9.47 -2.89 11.77
CA VAL A 10 8.51 -3.10 10.67
C VAL A 10 7.10 -3.14 11.27
N PRO A 11 6.46 -1.97 11.48
CA PRO A 11 5.08 -1.96 11.94
C PRO A 11 4.14 -2.49 10.86
N ILE A 12 3.18 -3.31 11.26
CA ILE A 12 2.08 -3.77 10.40
C ILE A 12 0.91 -2.81 10.59
N LEU A 13 0.47 -2.15 9.52
CA LEU A 13 -0.51 -1.06 9.55
C LEU A 13 -1.68 -1.39 8.62
N ARG A 14 -2.92 -1.26 9.09
CA ARG A 14 -4.13 -1.44 8.26
C ARG A 14 -4.58 -0.16 7.53
N TRP A 15 -3.63 0.75 7.35
CA TRP A 15 -3.77 2.03 6.68
C TRP A 15 -4.90 2.94 7.20
N LYS A 16 -5.17 2.87 8.51
CA LYS A 16 -6.16 3.69 9.21
C LYS A 16 -5.67 5.12 9.39
N LEU A 17 -6.60 6.05 9.65
CA LEU A 17 -6.26 7.48 9.78
C LEU A 17 -5.25 7.76 10.90
N ALA A 18 -5.44 7.18 12.08
CA ALA A 18 -4.52 7.38 13.21
C ALA A 18 -3.11 6.86 12.89
N GLU A 19 -2.99 5.70 12.23
CA GLU A 19 -1.70 5.12 11.83
C GLU A 19 -0.97 6.02 10.82
N LYS A 20 -1.69 6.53 9.81
CA LYS A 20 -1.13 7.48 8.84
C LYS A 20 -0.65 8.76 9.49
N THR A 21 -1.43 9.32 10.41
CA THR A 21 -1.04 10.52 11.16
C THR A 21 0.18 10.25 12.03
N ALA A 22 0.26 9.09 12.68
CA ALA A 22 1.42 8.72 13.48
C ALA A 22 2.69 8.65 12.62
N LEU A 23 2.63 8.02 11.44
CA LEU A 23 3.77 7.98 10.51
C LEU A 23 4.25 9.38 10.10
N ALA A 24 3.33 10.31 9.84
CA ALA A 24 3.68 11.68 9.45
C ALA A 24 4.24 12.53 10.60
N GLN A 25 4.09 12.10 11.84
CA GLN A 25 4.58 12.80 13.04
C GLN A 25 5.92 12.25 13.55
N LEU A 26 6.47 11.21 12.93
CA LEU A 26 7.77 10.66 13.29
C LEU A 26 8.86 11.70 13.07
N TYR A 27 9.83 11.76 13.99
CA TYR A 27 11.06 12.48 13.74
C TYR A 27 11.84 11.79 12.63
N GLU A 28 12.68 12.55 11.94
CA GLU A 28 13.46 12.02 10.81
C GLU A 28 14.29 10.80 11.20
N HIS A 29 14.98 10.85 12.36
CA HIS A 29 15.79 9.75 12.86
C HIS A 29 14.97 8.49 13.20
N ASP A 30 13.72 8.62 13.66
CA ASP A 30 12.86 7.47 13.90
C ASP A 30 12.42 6.83 12.58
N SER A 31 12.11 7.66 11.59
CA SER A 31 11.62 7.20 10.28
C SER A 31 12.66 6.43 9.48
N THR A 32 13.96 6.65 9.70
CA THR A 32 15.05 5.93 9.01
C THR A 32 15.27 4.52 9.57
N CYS A 33 14.92 4.29 10.84
CA CYS A 33 14.96 2.99 11.49
C CYS A 33 13.66 2.18 11.32
N LEU A 34 12.83 2.57 10.35
CA LEU A 34 11.50 2.00 10.16
C LEU A 34 11.22 1.69 8.69
N THR A 35 10.49 0.62 8.41
CA THR A 35 9.92 0.33 7.09
C THR A 35 8.54 -0.29 7.29
N PRO A 36 7.44 0.44 7.11
CA PRO A 36 6.12 -0.06 7.45
C PRO A 36 5.68 -1.14 6.46
N LEU A 37 4.92 -2.11 6.95
CA LEU A 37 4.11 -3.00 6.14
C LEU A 37 2.67 -2.51 6.15
N VAL A 38 2.24 -1.99 5.01
CA VAL A 38 0.90 -1.44 4.80
C VAL A 38 0.00 -2.54 4.26
N GLU A 39 -0.98 -2.94 5.04
CA GLU A 39 -2.06 -3.83 4.63
C GLU A 39 -3.24 -3.01 4.12
N LEU A 40 -3.60 -3.17 2.85
CA LEU A 40 -4.86 -2.62 2.36
C LEU A 40 -6.01 -3.55 2.73
N VAL A 41 -7.04 -2.97 3.33
CA VAL A 41 -8.26 -3.63 3.78
C VAL A 41 -9.48 -3.09 3.02
N PRO A 42 -10.61 -3.83 2.96
CA PRO A 42 -11.81 -3.38 2.22
C PRO A 42 -12.30 -1.98 2.61
N GLU A 43 -12.08 -1.54 3.85
CA GLU A 43 -12.43 -0.20 4.33
C GLU A 43 -11.68 0.92 3.60
N ASN A 44 -10.52 0.62 3.00
CA ASN A 44 -9.81 1.59 2.17
C ASN A 44 -10.54 1.89 0.84
N PHE A 45 -11.41 0.96 0.40
CA PHE A 45 -12.14 0.99 -0.87
C PHE A 45 -13.56 1.57 -0.75
N ILE A 46 -13.91 2.10 0.42
CA ILE A 46 -15.19 2.75 0.64
C ILE A 46 -15.01 4.20 1.11
N ARG A 47 -16.08 4.98 0.95
CA ARG A 47 -16.25 6.30 1.55
C ARG A 47 -17.52 6.26 2.40
N LYS A 48 -17.39 6.64 3.68
CA LYS A 48 -18.53 6.87 4.57
C LYS A 48 -18.83 8.36 4.60
N ASP A 49 -20.06 8.73 4.28
CA ASP A 49 -20.52 10.11 4.41
C ASP A 49 -20.76 10.45 5.89
N ALA A 50 -20.18 11.56 6.35
CA ALA A 50 -20.21 11.93 7.77
C ALA A 50 -21.59 12.41 8.25
N LYS A 51 -22.45 12.91 7.35
CA LYS A 51 -23.76 13.47 7.70
C LYS A 51 -24.85 12.42 7.65
N SER A 52 -24.88 11.63 6.58
CA SER A 52 -25.89 10.61 6.31
C SER A 52 -25.50 9.22 6.80
N GLY A 53 -24.21 8.98 7.06
CA GLY A 53 -23.70 7.65 7.42
C GLY A 53 -23.62 6.67 6.25
N ASN A 54 -24.04 7.08 5.04
CA ASN A 54 -24.07 6.24 3.85
C ASN A 54 -22.66 5.78 3.44
N ILE A 55 -22.56 4.51 3.03
CA ILE A 55 -21.33 3.90 2.55
C ILE A 55 -21.39 3.78 1.04
N THR A 56 -20.38 4.33 0.36
CA THR A 56 -20.23 4.23 -1.10
C THR A 56 -18.95 3.49 -1.42
N LYS A 57 -19.03 2.46 -2.28
CA LYS A 57 -17.85 1.80 -2.85
C LYS A 57 -17.17 2.76 -3.83
N LEU A 58 -15.87 2.95 -3.67
CA LEU A 58 -15.06 3.77 -4.57
C LEU A 58 -14.72 2.96 -5.83
N SER A 59 -14.61 3.65 -6.96
CA SER A 59 -14.03 3.07 -8.17
C SER A 59 -12.54 2.78 -7.99
N THR A 60 -11.99 1.87 -8.80
CA THR A 60 -10.55 1.54 -8.78
C THR A 60 -9.68 2.80 -8.86
N ASN A 61 -9.98 3.72 -9.78
CA ASN A 61 -9.21 4.96 -9.95
C ASN A 61 -9.29 5.88 -8.72
N GLU A 62 -10.47 6.01 -8.10
CA GLU A 62 -10.61 6.78 -6.86
C GLU A 62 -9.80 6.18 -5.72
N VAL A 63 -9.80 4.85 -5.58
CA VAL A 63 -9.01 4.18 -4.55
C VAL A 63 -7.53 4.35 -4.79
N ILE A 64 -7.05 4.15 -6.03
CA ILE A 64 -5.64 4.32 -6.39
C ILE A 64 -5.18 5.74 -6.08
N ASN A 65 -5.89 6.76 -6.56
CA ASN A 65 -5.55 8.17 -6.30
C ASN A 65 -5.51 8.47 -4.80
N LYS A 66 -6.50 7.97 -4.05
CA LYS A 66 -6.56 8.13 -2.59
C LYS A 66 -5.40 7.43 -1.88
N VAL A 67 -5.11 6.18 -2.22
CA VAL A 67 -4.08 5.37 -1.55
C VAL A 67 -2.68 5.90 -1.86
N VAL A 68 -2.37 6.09 -3.13
CA VAL A 68 -1.06 6.58 -3.60
C VAL A 68 -0.80 8.01 -3.09
N GLY A 69 -1.81 8.89 -3.17
CA GLY A 69 -1.71 10.24 -2.62
C GLY A 69 -1.51 10.26 -1.10
N HIS A 70 -2.16 9.36 -0.36
CA HIS A 70 -1.92 9.21 1.08
C HIS A 70 -0.53 8.64 1.39
N LEU A 71 -0.07 7.62 0.66
CA LEU A 71 1.27 7.05 0.86
C LEU A 71 2.34 8.13 0.71
N PHE A 72 2.26 8.91 -0.37
CA PHE A 72 3.16 10.03 -0.57
C PHE A 72 3.03 11.09 0.54
N LYS A 73 1.81 11.50 0.88
CA LYS A 73 1.56 12.51 1.91
C LYS A 73 2.08 12.14 3.30
N TYR A 74 1.86 10.88 3.72
CA TYR A 74 2.10 10.45 5.11
C TYR A 74 3.44 9.72 5.31
N TRP A 75 4.02 9.16 4.25
CA TRP A 75 5.27 8.40 4.32
C TRP A 75 6.38 8.88 3.36
N GLY A 76 5.99 9.57 2.29
CA GLY A 76 6.91 10.11 1.30
C GLY A 76 7.46 9.04 0.36
N GLU A 77 8.67 9.27 -0.16
CA GLU A 77 9.38 8.37 -1.08
C GLU A 77 10.11 7.21 -0.37
N ARG A 78 10.03 7.15 0.96
CA ARG A 78 10.71 6.12 1.78
C ARG A 78 10.17 4.72 1.47
N PRO A 79 10.99 3.66 1.64
CA PRO A 79 10.56 2.30 1.38
C PRO A 79 9.41 1.89 2.30
N PHE A 80 8.47 1.13 1.75
CA PHE A 80 7.40 0.46 2.51
C PHE A 80 7.02 -0.84 1.84
N PHE A 81 6.65 -1.82 2.64
CA PHE A 81 5.99 -3.04 2.15
C PHE A 81 4.51 -2.76 1.95
N ILE A 82 3.91 -3.35 0.93
CA ILE A 82 2.46 -3.29 0.73
C ILE A 82 1.89 -4.69 0.50
N ASP A 83 0.87 -5.02 1.28
CA ASP A 83 0.19 -6.30 1.25
C ASP A 83 -1.30 -6.09 0.94
N LEU A 84 -1.82 -6.90 0.01
CA LEU A 84 -3.21 -6.91 -0.41
C LEU A 84 -3.93 -8.20 0.02
N TRP A 85 -3.45 -8.90 1.07
CA TRP A 85 -4.02 -10.18 1.53
C TRP A 85 -5.50 -10.08 1.92
N TRP A 86 -5.89 -8.96 2.52
CA TRP A 86 -7.25 -8.73 3.00
C TRP A 86 -8.22 -8.31 1.91
N LEU A 87 -7.76 -8.13 0.67
CA LEU A 87 -8.62 -7.73 -0.44
C LEU A 87 -9.21 -8.95 -1.13
N PRO A 88 -10.53 -8.99 -1.35
CA PRO A 88 -11.17 -10.06 -2.08
C PRO A 88 -10.78 -10.03 -3.56
N GLN A 89 -10.83 -11.19 -4.20
CA GLN A 89 -10.39 -11.40 -5.59
C GLN A 89 -11.18 -10.57 -6.61
N ASP A 90 -12.45 -10.25 -6.33
CA ASP A 90 -13.28 -9.40 -7.17
C ASP A 90 -12.77 -7.95 -7.22
N ILE A 91 -12.17 -7.45 -6.12
CA ILE A 91 -11.52 -6.13 -6.08
C ILE A 91 -10.18 -6.17 -6.79
N LEU A 92 -9.37 -7.23 -6.54
CA LEU A 92 -8.04 -7.36 -7.12
C LEU A 92 -8.06 -7.50 -8.65
N ASN A 93 -9.08 -8.18 -9.18
CA ASN A 93 -9.25 -8.42 -10.61
C ASN A 93 -10.32 -7.51 -11.24
N GLN A 94 -10.63 -6.37 -10.61
CA GLN A 94 -11.60 -5.42 -11.14
C GLN A 94 -11.01 -4.64 -12.33
N GLY A 95 -11.23 -5.15 -13.54
CA GLY A 95 -10.85 -4.48 -14.79
C GLY A 95 -9.86 -5.30 -15.63
N ILE A 96 -9.16 -4.63 -16.54
CA ILE A 96 -8.21 -5.26 -17.47
C ILE A 96 -6.91 -5.66 -16.75
N ASN A 97 -6.42 -4.79 -15.87
CA ASN A 97 -5.16 -4.99 -15.14
C ASN A 97 -5.46 -5.36 -13.69
N HIS A 98 -4.59 -6.16 -13.08
CA HIS A 98 -4.67 -6.47 -11.66
C HIS A 98 -4.46 -5.18 -10.84
N PHE A 99 -5.19 -5.01 -9.73
CA PHE A 99 -5.14 -3.80 -8.91
C PHE A 99 -3.70 -3.43 -8.50
N PHE A 100 -2.89 -4.45 -8.19
CA PHE A 100 -1.50 -4.25 -7.78
C PHE A 100 -0.64 -3.66 -8.90
N ASP A 101 -0.90 -4.01 -10.17
CA ASP A 101 -0.18 -3.44 -11.32
C ASP A 101 -0.45 -1.94 -11.42
N ILE A 102 -1.73 -1.57 -11.34
CA ILE A 102 -2.17 -0.17 -11.39
C ILE A 102 -1.56 0.60 -10.21
N LEU A 103 -1.59 0.01 -9.01
CA LEU A 103 -0.98 0.61 -7.82
C LEU A 103 0.52 0.84 -7.99
N GLY A 104 1.25 -0.13 -8.54
CA GLY A 104 2.67 -0.01 -8.83
C GLY A 104 2.98 1.06 -9.86
N GLN A 105 2.20 1.14 -10.95
CA GLN A 105 2.36 2.15 -11.99
C GLN A 105 2.14 3.57 -11.44
N TYR A 106 1.04 3.79 -10.70
CA TYR A 106 0.75 5.10 -10.10
C TYR A 106 1.71 5.43 -8.96
N GLY A 107 2.16 4.45 -8.18
CA GLY A 107 3.21 4.67 -7.18
C GLY A 107 4.50 5.18 -7.80
N ASN A 108 4.88 4.63 -8.96
CA ASN A 108 6.09 5.05 -9.68
C ASN A 108 6.01 6.50 -10.19
N THR A 109 4.82 6.99 -10.59
CA THR A 109 4.68 8.40 -11.01
C THR A 109 4.93 9.38 -9.86
N LEU A 110 4.72 8.96 -8.61
CA LEU A 110 5.05 9.72 -7.40
C LEU A 110 6.37 9.31 -6.74
N LYS A 111 7.22 8.51 -7.43
CA LYS A 111 8.51 8.01 -6.91
C LYS A 111 8.40 7.27 -5.57
N LEU A 112 7.27 6.62 -5.31
CA LEU A 112 7.11 5.80 -4.11
C LEU A 112 8.04 4.59 -4.19
N SER A 113 8.75 4.29 -3.10
CA SER A 113 9.57 3.08 -2.97
C SER A 113 8.71 1.90 -2.48
N LEU A 114 7.83 1.42 -3.35
CA LEU A 114 6.87 0.36 -3.03
C LEU A 114 7.53 -1.02 -3.15
N ILE A 115 7.40 -1.84 -2.10
CA ILE A 115 7.89 -3.22 -2.06
C ILE A 115 6.70 -4.19 -1.96
N PRO A 116 6.42 -5.01 -2.97
CA PRO A 116 5.24 -5.87 -2.94
C PRO A 116 5.40 -7.07 -2.00
N VAL A 117 4.39 -7.33 -1.16
CA VAL A 117 4.33 -8.54 -0.33
C VAL A 117 3.58 -9.65 -1.07
N THR A 118 4.13 -10.86 -1.02
CA THR A 118 3.56 -12.08 -1.61
C THR A 118 3.68 -13.28 -0.67
N GLY A 119 3.08 -14.41 -1.04
CA GLY A 119 3.12 -15.64 -0.26
C GLY A 119 2.74 -16.87 -1.08
N LEU A 120 2.95 -18.06 -0.51
CA LEU A 120 2.75 -19.35 -1.20
C LEU A 120 1.30 -19.61 -1.62
N SER A 121 0.33 -19.03 -0.89
CA SER A 121 -1.10 -19.19 -1.16
C SER A 121 -1.66 -18.18 -2.17
N ARG A 122 -0.82 -17.34 -2.79
CA ARG A 122 -1.25 -16.38 -3.80
C ARG A 122 -1.43 -17.06 -5.15
N ASP A 123 -2.52 -16.72 -5.84
CA ASP A 123 -2.80 -17.24 -7.18
C ASP A 123 -1.82 -16.70 -8.25
N GLY A 124 -1.91 -17.29 -9.44
CA GLY A 124 -1.05 -16.93 -10.57
C GLY A 124 -1.21 -15.48 -11.04
N SER A 125 -2.42 -14.90 -10.97
CA SER A 125 -2.67 -13.50 -11.31
C SER A 125 -1.93 -12.56 -10.36
N TYR A 126 -2.02 -12.80 -9.05
CA TYR A 126 -1.34 -12.02 -8.03
C TYR A 126 0.18 -12.12 -8.18
N GLN A 127 0.71 -13.33 -8.36
CA GLN A 127 2.16 -13.52 -8.55
C GLN A 127 2.66 -12.85 -9.83
N SER A 128 1.84 -12.82 -10.89
CA SER A 128 2.19 -12.09 -12.11
C SER A 128 2.21 -10.59 -11.88
N ALA A 129 1.24 -10.06 -11.13
CA ALA A 129 1.22 -8.65 -10.77
C ALA A 129 2.40 -8.24 -9.87
N VAL A 130 2.78 -9.08 -8.91
CA VAL A 130 3.99 -8.87 -8.09
C VAL A 130 5.22 -8.76 -8.98
N ARG A 131 5.39 -9.64 -9.97
CA ARG A 131 6.53 -9.56 -10.92
C ARG A 131 6.52 -8.26 -11.73
N THR A 132 5.36 -7.81 -12.19
CA THR A 132 5.22 -6.51 -12.86
C THR A 132 5.67 -5.37 -11.96
N VAL A 133 5.19 -5.33 -10.71
CA VAL A 133 5.54 -4.29 -9.74
C VAL A 133 7.03 -4.32 -9.41
N LEU A 134 7.62 -5.49 -9.22
CA LEU A 134 9.07 -5.65 -9.00
C LEU A 134 9.87 -5.10 -10.19
N GLY A 135 9.43 -5.33 -11.42
CA GLY A 135 10.06 -4.79 -12.62
C GLY A 135 10.00 -3.26 -12.71
N ILE A 136 8.99 -2.61 -12.09
CA ILE A 136 8.84 -1.15 -12.07
C ILE A 136 9.71 -0.52 -10.98
N HIS A 137 9.65 -1.06 -9.76
CA HIS A 137 10.25 -0.44 -8.57
C HIS A 137 11.67 -0.91 -8.28
N ASN A 138 12.08 -2.07 -8.82
CA ASN A 138 13.38 -2.70 -8.62
C ASN A 138 13.77 -2.84 -7.13
N GLN A 139 12.77 -3.09 -6.29
CA GLN A 139 12.92 -3.31 -4.84
C GLN A 139 12.05 -4.49 -4.42
N GLY A 140 12.65 -5.47 -3.73
CA GLY A 140 11.99 -6.68 -3.25
C GLY A 140 12.91 -7.89 -3.26
#